data_AF-K0YIF1-F1
#
_entry.id   AF-K0YIF1-F1
#
_cell.length_a   1.000
_cell.length_b   1.000
_cell.length_c   1.000
_cell.angle_alpha   90.00
_cell.angle_beta   90.00
_cell.angle_gamma   90.00
#
_symmetry.space_group_name_H-M   'P 1'
#
loop_
_entity.id
_entity.type
_entity.pdbx_description
1 polymer ?
#
loop_
_entity_poly.entity_id
_entity_poly.type
_entity_poly.pdbx_seq_one_letter_code
_entity_poly.pdbx_strand_id
1 'polypeptide(L)'
;MLNAPIADSDTNLAKAIEEGWCYKADSIEALAEAAALPDLAATVTEYDGMVAAGQDTLLFKRDEFLQPVEDESSEYYAFEYNPSAFNTFGEARTDEFCRVLDVDFNLIDGLYVGGVENGSLFSTPYYDCGGSCSGLSMSSGRLAARHMAEYIKD
;
A
#
# COMPACT_ATOMS: atom_id res chain seq x y z
N MET A 1 9.02 -10.68 5.91
CA MET A 1 8.41 -10.58 4.57
C MET A 1 9.04 -9.48 3.70
N LEU A 2 9.97 -8.66 4.20
CA LEU A 2 10.56 -7.55 3.44
C LEU A 2 11.80 -7.92 2.58
N ASN A 3 12.35 -9.13 2.73
CA ASN A 3 13.60 -9.55 2.05
C ASN A 3 13.42 -10.80 1.17
N ALA A 4 12.18 -11.20 0.85
CA ALA A 4 11.99 -12.23 -0.16
C ALA A 4 12.17 -11.57 -1.53
N PRO A 5 13.03 -12.09 -2.42
CA PRO A 5 13.13 -11.58 -3.78
C PRO A 5 11.74 -11.64 -4.43
N ILE A 6 11.39 -10.58 -5.17
CA ILE A 6 10.15 -10.53 -5.94
C ILE A 6 10.22 -11.69 -6.95
N ALA A 7 9.33 -12.67 -6.80
CA ALA A 7 9.28 -13.79 -7.71
C ALA A 7 9.05 -13.28 -9.15
N ASP A 8 9.74 -13.90 -10.10
CA ASP A 8 9.61 -13.63 -11.53
C ASP A 8 9.86 -12.15 -11.93
N SER A 9 10.70 -11.43 -11.19
CA SER A 9 11.00 -10.00 -11.43
C SER A 9 11.34 -9.71 -12.88
N ASP A 10 12.28 -10.45 -13.46
CA ASP A 10 12.77 -10.20 -14.83
C ASP A 10 11.66 -10.43 -15.87
N THR A 11 10.81 -11.44 -15.63
CA THR A 11 9.67 -11.74 -16.51
C THR A 11 8.62 -10.65 -16.42
N ASN A 12 8.31 -10.17 -15.22
CA ASN A 12 7.34 -9.09 -15.01
C ASN A 12 7.84 -7.76 -15.60
N LEU A 13 9.13 -7.44 -15.45
CA LEU A 13 9.75 -6.26 -16.04
C LEU A 13 9.73 -6.32 -17.58
N ALA A 14 10.09 -7.47 -18.17
CA ALA A 14 10.04 -7.65 -19.62
C ALA A 14 8.63 -7.45 -20.17
N LYS A 15 7.62 -8.01 -19.49
CA LYS A 15 6.21 -7.82 -19.85
C LYS A 15 5.78 -6.36 -19.75
N ALA A 16 6.18 -5.65 -18.70
CA ALA A 16 5.86 -4.24 -18.53
C ALA A 16 6.46 -3.36 -19.65
N ILE A 17 7.67 -3.70 -20.11
CA ILE A 17 8.34 -3.02 -21.23
C ILE A 17 7.58 -3.31 -22.53
N GLU A 18 7.17 -4.57 -22.77
CA GLU A 18 6.37 -4.96 -23.93
C GLU A 18 5.01 -4.24 -23.96
N GLU A 19 4.36 -4.11 -22.80
CA GLU A 19 3.08 -3.41 -22.64
C GLU A 19 3.21 -1.88 -22.68
N GLY A 20 4.44 -1.35 -22.66
CA GLY A 20 4.73 0.07 -22.89
C GLY A 20 4.56 0.99 -21.68
N TRP A 21 4.49 0.44 -20.46
CA TRP A 21 4.41 1.23 -19.21
C TRP A 21 5.66 1.13 -18.34
N CYS A 22 6.69 0.42 -18.81
CA CYS A 22 8.03 0.38 -18.22
C CYS A 22 9.09 0.76 -19.26
N TYR A 23 10.06 1.55 -18.84
CA TYR A 23 11.19 2.01 -19.63
C TYR A 23 12.47 1.55 -18.97
N LYS A 24 13.45 1.15 -19.78
CA LYS A 24 14.77 0.68 -19.34
C LYS A 24 15.86 1.39 -20.13
N ALA A 25 16.90 1.84 -19.45
CA ALA A 25 18.09 2.40 -20.08
C ALA A 25 19.36 2.12 -19.25
N ASP A 26 20.52 2.46 -19.80
CA ASP A 26 21.84 2.29 -19.18
C ASP A 26 22.33 3.53 -18.41
N SER A 27 21.57 4.62 -18.46
CA SER A 27 21.85 5.89 -17.78
C SER A 27 20.55 6.63 -17.48
N ILE A 28 20.59 7.57 -16.55
CA ILE A 28 19.42 8.39 -16.19
C ILE A 28 19.03 9.31 -17.35
N GLU A 29 19.98 9.82 -18.12
CA GLU A 29 19.74 10.66 -19.30
C GLU A 29 19.02 9.88 -20.41
N ALA A 30 19.48 8.66 -20.71
CA ALA A 30 18.83 7.81 -21.69
C ALA A 30 17.44 7.36 -21.21
N LEU A 31 17.26 7.15 -19.90
CA LEU A 31 15.95 6.84 -19.31
C LEU A 31 14.98 8.02 -19.43
N ALA A 32 15.48 9.25 -19.20
CA ALA A 32 14.71 10.48 -19.34
C ALA A 32 14.19 10.65 -20.77
N GLU A 33 15.03 10.37 -21.78
CA GLU A 33 14.63 10.38 -23.19
C GLU A 33 13.59 9.29 -23.49
N ALA A 34 13.85 8.05 -23.05
CA ALA A 34 12.97 6.91 -23.31
C ALA A 34 11.57 7.08 -22.70
N ALA A 35 11.48 7.64 -21.49
CA ALA A 35 10.24 7.87 -20.76
C ALA A 35 9.61 9.26 -21.01
N ALA A 36 10.22 10.10 -21.85
CA ALA A 36 9.79 11.48 -22.10
C ALA A 36 9.67 12.35 -20.81
N LEU A 37 10.63 12.20 -19.89
CA LEU A 37 10.71 12.90 -18.60
C LEU A 37 11.91 13.87 -18.59
N PRO A 38 11.78 15.09 -19.17
CA PRO A 38 12.93 15.98 -19.38
C PRO A 38 13.61 16.44 -18.08
N ASP A 39 12.88 16.49 -16.96
CA ASP A 39 13.40 16.94 -15.66
C ASP A 39 13.96 15.80 -14.79
N LEU A 40 13.94 14.55 -15.28
CA LEU A 40 14.33 13.36 -14.50
C LEU A 40 15.78 13.44 -14.02
N ALA A 41 16.73 13.74 -14.91
CA ALA A 41 18.15 13.80 -14.56
C ALA A 41 18.45 14.86 -13.50
N ALA A 42 17.83 16.04 -13.61
CA ALA A 42 17.96 17.10 -12.62
C ALA A 42 17.36 16.70 -11.26
N THR A 43 16.19 16.04 -11.27
CA THR A 43 15.51 15.54 -10.07
C THR A 43 16.36 14.48 -9.36
N VAL A 44 16.94 13.54 -10.11
CA VAL A 44 17.85 12.51 -9.57
C VAL A 44 19.10 13.15 -8.97
N THR A 45 19.72 14.10 -9.67
CA THR A 45 20.90 14.83 -9.16
C THR A 45 20.60 15.54 -7.83
N GLU A 46 19.47 16.23 -7.73
CA GLU A 46 19.07 16.93 -6.49
C GLU A 46 18.79 15.94 -5.36
N TYR A 47 18.04 14.87 -5.64
CA TYR A 47 17.72 13.84 -4.65
C TYR A 47 18.97 13.10 -4.16
N ASP A 48 19.86 12.68 -5.05
CA ASP A 48 21.10 11.99 -4.67
C ASP A 48 22.06 12.91 -3.90
N GLY A 49 22.03 14.21 -4.17
CA GLY A 49 22.69 15.23 -3.33
C GLY A 49 22.13 15.28 -1.91
N MET A 50 20.80 15.18 -1.75
CA MET A 50 20.15 15.08 -0.43
C MET A 50 20.45 13.76 0.28
N VAL A 51 20.52 12.64 -0.46
CA VAL A 51 20.96 11.34 0.07
C VAL A 51 22.38 11.44 0.59
N ALA A 52 23.31 12.03 -0.17
CA ALA A 52 24.70 12.23 0.26
C ALA A 52 24.83 13.13 1.49
N ALA A 53 23.93 14.11 1.65
CA ALA A 53 23.83 14.95 2.84
C ALA A 53 23.15 14.26 4.04
N GLY A 54 22.52 13.10 3.83
CA GLY A 54 21.78 12.36 4.85
C GLY A 54 20.44 12.99 5.25
N GLN A 55 19.92 13.94 4.46
CA GLN A 55 18.68 14.64 4.77
C GLN A 55 17.93 15.05 3.49
N ASP A 56 16.73 14.50 3.30
CA ASP A 56 15.76 15.03 2.34
C ASP A 56 15.11 16.30 2.90
N THR A 57 15.48 17.43 2.34
CA THR A 57 14.98 18.75 2.74
C THR A 57 13.72 19.17 1.97
N LEU A 58 13.32 18.40 0.96
CA LEU A 58 12.20 18.71 0.08
C LEU A 58 10.92 18.01 0.54
N LEU A 59 10.98 16.69 0.77
CA LEU A 59 9.83 15.87 1.15
C LEU A 59 9.97 15.24 2.53
N PHE A 60 11.09 15.48 3.23
CA PHE A 60 11.35 14.99 4.59
C PHE A 60 11.29 13.47 4.70
N LYS A 61 11.70 12.75 3.65
CA LYS A 61 11.90 11.29 3.69
C LYS A 61 12.85 10.94 4.84
N ARG A 62 12.47 9.96 5.65
CA ARG A 62 13.27 9.49 6.78
C ARG A 62 14.65 9.03 6.30
N ASP A 63 15.67 9.34 7.08
CA ASP A 63 17.07 9.04 6.81
C ASP A 63 17.33 7.55 6.53
N GLU A 64 16.65 6.65 7.25
CA GLU A 64 16.79 5.21 7.08
C GLU A 64 16.30 4.69 5.71
N PHE A 65 15.54 5.51 4.97
CA PHE A 65 15.04 5.17 3.63
C PHE A 65 15.76 5.95 2.51
N LEU A 66 16.71 6.83 2.84
CA LEU A 66 17.51 7.53 1.83
C LEU A 66 18.46 6.53 1.19
N GLN A 67 18.31 6.37 -0.12
CA GLN A 67 19.13 5.50 -0.98
C GLN A 67 19.30 6.26 -2.30
N PRO A 68 20.52 6.30 -2.87
CA PRO A 68 20.75 6.98 -4.14
C PRO A 68 20.00 6.26 -5.25
N VAL A 69 19.56 7.00 -6.27
CA VAL A 69 18.98 6.42 -7.48
C VAL A 69 20.09 6.03 -8.45
N GLU A 70 21.08 6.89 -8.65
CA GLU A 70 22.25 6.59 -9.47
C GLU A 70 23.35 5.96 -8.60
N ASP A 71 23.40 4.62 -8.60
CA ASP A 71 24.20 3.81 -7.66
C ASP A 71 25.24 2.91 -8.35
N GLU A 72 25.80 3.36 -9.48
CA GLU A 72 26.71 2.58 -10.35
C GLU A 72 26.05 1.37 -11.05
N SER A 73 24.72 1.26 -10.98
CA SER A 73 23.94 0.28 -11.74
C SER A 73 24.11 0.47 -13.25
N SER A 74 24.14 -0.64 -13.98
CA SER A 74 24.17 -0.65 -15.45
C SER A 74 22.78 -0.60 -16.09
N GLU A 75 21.72 -0.64 -15.29
CA GLU A 75 20.34 -0.68 -15.74
C GLU A 75 19.45 0.15 -14.82
N TYR A 76 18.77 1.15 -15.38
CA TYR A 76 17.80 1.99 -14.71
C TYR A 76 16.41 1.78 -15.30
N TYR A 77 15.39 1.82 -14.44
CA TYR A 77 14.01 1.56 -14.81
C TYR A 77 13.10 2.70 -14.37
N ALA A 78 12.16 3.08 -15.24
CA ALA A 78 11.06 3.99 -14.92
C ALA A 78 9.74 3.30 -15.26
N PHE A 79 8.73 3.46 -14.40
CA PHE A 79 7.42 2.84 -14.56
C PHE A 79 6.34 3.90 -14.47
N GLU A 80 5.34 3.82 -15.34
CA GLU A 80 4.12 4.60 -15.16
C GLU A 80 3.32 4.01 -14.00
N TYR A 81 3.10 4.83 -12.97
CA TYR A 81 2.33 4.43 -11.80
C TYR A 81 0.96 5.09 -11.80
N ASN A 82 -0.09 4.27 -11.90
CA ASN A 82 -1.46 4.71 -11.73
C ASN A 82 -1.99 4.24 -10.36
N PRO A 83 -2.34 5.15 -9.43
CA PRO A 83 -2.95 4.78 -8.16
C PRO A 83 -4.24 3.99 -8.37
N SER A 84 -4.29 2.76 -7.88
CA SER A 84 -5.49 1.95 -7.89
C SER A 84 -6.17 1.98 -6.52
N ALA A 85 -7.49 1.80 -6.50
CA ALA A 85 -8.23 1.59 -5.27
C ALA A 85 -7.86 0.22 -4.69
N PHE A 86 -7.24 0.22 -3.51
CA PHE A 86 -6.87 -1.01 -2.84
C PHE A 86 -8.13 -1.73 -2.32
N ASN A 87 -8.88 -1.08 -1.42
CA ASN A 87 -10.11 -1.60 -0.80
C ASN A 87 -11.12 -0.45 -0.57
N THR A 88 -12.37 -0.78 -0.24
CA THR A 88 -13.36 0.15 0.33
C THR A 88 -13.41 0.06 1.85
N PHE A 89 -13.84 1.15 2.51
CA PHE A 89 -14.08 1.24 3.95
C PHE A 89 -15.37 2.03 4.20
N GLY A 90 -16.00 1.83 5.35
CA GLY A 90 -17.21 2.57 5.74
C GLY A 90 -18.53 1.83 5.49
N GLU A 91 -18.48 0.50 5.51
CA GLU A 91 -19.63 -0.40 5.40
C GLU A 91 -20.48 -0.41 6.71
N ALA A 92 -21.12 -1.53 7.04
CA ALA A 92 -22.07 -1.62 8.14
C ALA A 92 -21.48 -1.18 9.49
N ARG A 93 -22.29 -0.42 10.25
CA ARG A 93 -21.95 -0.06 11.63
C ARG A 93 -22.10 -1.28 12.52
N THR A 94 -21.17 -1.47 13.45
CA THR A 94 -21.23 -2.55 14.43
C THR A 94 -20.97 -2.05 15.83
N ASP A 95 -21.29 -2.89 16.80
CA ASP A 95 -20.83 -2.75 18.17
C ASP A 95 -19.45 -3.40 18.40
N GLU A 96 -19.04 -3.50 19.67
CA GLU A 96 -17.77 -4.09 20.09
C GLU A 96 -17.66 -5.60 19.83
N PHE A 97 -18.77 -6.29 19.52
CA PHE A 97 -18.80 -7.73 19.23
C PHE A 97 -18.98 -8.03 17.75
N CYS A 98 -18.85 -7.01 16.89
CA CYS A 98 -19.03 -7.12 15.45
C CYS A 98 -20.48 -7.43 15.02
N ARG A 99 -21.48 -7.17 15.89
CA ARG A 99 -22.90 -7.30 15.56
C ARG A 99 -23.36 -6.08 14.76
N VAL A 100 -24.16 -6.29 13.73
CA VAL A 100 -24.63 -5.21 12.85
C VAL A 100 -25.69 -4.36 13.53
N LEU A 101 -25.58 -3.04 13.36
CA LEU A 101 -26.59 -2.07 13.75
C LEU A 101 -27.42 -1.63 12.54
N ASP A 102 -28.73 -1.47 12.73
CA ASP A 102 -29.62 -0.85 11.75
C ASP A 102 -29.48 0.69 11.73
N VAL A 103 -30.31 1.34 10.91
CA VAL A 103 -30.31 2.81 10.75
C VAL A 103 -30.72 3.58 12.02
N ASP A 104 -31.41 2.91 12.95
CA ASP A 104 -31.87 3.46 14.22
C ASP A 104 -30.92 3.07 15.38
N PHE A 105 -29.77 2.45 15.06
CA PHE A 105 -28.78 1.93 16.00
C PHE A 105 -29.25 0.77 16.87
N ASN A 106 -30.26 0.02 16.43
CA ASN A 106 -30.64 -1.23 17.07
C ASN A 106 -29.84 -2.39 16.49
N LEU A 107 -29.60 -3.42 17.32
CA LEU A 107 -28.96 -4.65 16.88
C LEU A 107 -29.86 -5.41 15.91
N ILE A 108 -29.32 -5.81 14.77
CA ILE A 108 -29.95 -6.79 13.88
C ILE A 108 -29.60 -8.18 14.41
N ASP A 109 -30.62 -8.89 14.90
CA ASP A 109 -30.42 -10.15 15.62
C ASP A 109 -29.74 -11.22 14.75
N GLY A 110 -28.75 -11.90 15.34
CA GLY A 110 -27.96 -12.93 14.66
C GLY A 110 -27.02 -12.46 13.54
N LEU A 111 -26.96 -11.17 13.21
CA LEU A 111 -26.15 -10.65 12.09
C LEU A 111 -24.83 -10.03 12.57
N TYR A 112 -23.73 -10.47 11.96
CA TYR A 112 -22.37 -10.02 12.26
C TYR A 112 -21.60 -9.71 10.97
N VAL A 113 -20.64 -8.79 11.04
CA VAL A 113 -19.69 -8.51 9.95
C VAL A 113 -18.28 -8.32 10.51
N GLY A 114 -17.28 -8.83 9.79
CA GLY A 114 -15.87 -8.68 10.15
C GLY A 114 -15.05 -8.22 8.95
N GLY A 115 -13.78 -7.90 9.18
CA GLY A 115 -12.90 -7.40 8.13
C GLY A 115 -13.20 -5.95 7.77
N VAL A 116 -12.95 -5.61 6.51
CA VAL A 116 -13.10 -4.24 6.00
C VAL A 116 -14.58 -3.86 5.81
N GLU A 117 -15.47 -4.85 5.85
CA GLU A 117 -16.92 -4.69 5.91
C GLU A 117 -17.42 -4.18 7.27
N ASN A 118 -16.56 -4.15 8.29
CA ASN A 118 -16.86 -3.48 9.55
C ASN A 118 -16.52 -1.99 9.45
N GLY A 119 -17.54 -1.18 9.16
CA GLY A 119 -17.39 0.26 8.99
C GLY A 119 -17.07 1.05 10.26
N SER A 120 -17.07 0.40 11.44
CA SER A 120 -16.85 1.08 12.73
C SER A 120 -15.40 1.04 13.21
N LEU A 121 -14.56 0.21 12.59
CA LEU A 121 -13.19 -0.06 13.05
C LEU A 121 -12.11 0.74 12.29
N PHE A 122 -12.44 1.25 11.10
CA PHE A 122 -11.62 2.19 10.36
C PHE A 122 -12.19 3.60 10.48
N SER A 123 -11.30 4.59 10.65
CA SER A 123 -11.65 6.02 10.68
C SER A 123 -10.77 6.79 9.69
N THR A 124 -11.11 8.06 9.46
CA THR A 124 -10.28 8.98 8.66
C THR A 124 -9.35 9.76 9.59
N PRO A 125 -8.03 9.85 9.31
CA PRO A 125 -7.31 9.28 8.17
C PRO A 125 -7.00 7.78 8.32
N TYR A 126 -6.66 7.14 7.20
CA TYR A 126 -6.28 5.72 7.14
C TYR A 126 -5.10 5.42 8.08
N TYR A 127 -5.06 4.21 8.63
CA TYR A 127 -3.93 3.80 9.46
C TYR A 127 -2.66 3.66 8.62
N ASP A 128 -1.59 4.29 9.07
CA ASP A 128 -0.26 4.23 8.43
C ASP A 128 0.50 2.93 8.74
N CYS A 129 -0.21 1.89 9.22
CA CYS A 129 0.37 0.60 9.54
C CYS A 129 -0.02 -0.45 8.47
N GLY A 130 1.01 -0.97 7.79
CA GLY A 130 0.85 -2.05 6.82
C GLY A 130 0.23 -3.29 7.46
N GLY A 131 -0.71 -3.92 6.75
CA GLY A 131 -1.37 -5.16 7.19
C GLY A 131 -2.55 -4.97 8.14
N SER A 132 -2.98 -3.73 8.42
CA SER A 132 -4.14 -3.42 9.26
C SER A 132 -5.43 -4.11 8.82
N CYS A 133 -5.75 -4.14 7.52
CA CYS A 133 -6.89 -4.90 6.98
C CYS A 133 -6.85 -6.39 7.35
N SER A 134 -5.70 -7.04 7.13
CA SER A 134 -5.54 -8.46 7.43
C SER A 134 -5.64 -8.74 8.93
N GLY A 135 -5.02 -7.87 9.75
CA GLY A 135 -5.13 -7.92 11.19
C GLY A 135 -6.58 -7.80 11.66
N LEU A 136 -7.33 -6.87 11.07
CA LEU A 136 -8.74 -6.67 11.36
C LEU A 136 -9.56 -7.90 11.01
N SER A 137 -9.45 -8.40 9.78
CA SER A 137 -10.20 -9.59 9.32
C SER A 137 -10.00 -10.78 10.24
N MET A 138 -8.77 -11.07 10.64
CA MET A 138 -8.48 -12.16 11.59
C MET A 138 -9.07 -11.89 12.99
N SER A 139 -8.92 -10.67 13.50
CA SER A 139 -9.32 -10.32 14.87
C SER A 139 -10.84 -10.27 15.01
N SER A 140 -11.53 -9.57 14.11
CA SER A 140 -12.99 -9.44 14.11
C SER A 140 -13.65 -10.79 13.83
N GLY A 141 -13.10 -11.60 12.92
CA GLY A 141 -13.63 -12.94 12.64
C GLY A 141 -13.58 -13.84 13.88
N ARG A 142 -12.46 -13.83 14.62
CA ARG A 142 -12.33 -14.56 15.89
C ARG A 142 -13.27 -14.03 16.97
N LEU A 143 -13.42 -12.70 17.07
CA LEU A 143 -14.27 -12.06 18.07
C LEU A 143 -15.75 -12.36 17.82
N ALA A 144 -16.21 -12.16 16.59
CA ALA A 144 -17.57 -12.45 16.17
C ALA A 144 -17.91 -13.93 16.40
N ALA A 145 -17.03 -14.86 15.99
CA ALA A 145 -17.26 -16.29 16.17
C ALA A 145 -17.40 -16.70 17.66
N ARG A 146 -16.62 -16.08 18.56
CA ARG A 146 -16.73 -16.32 20.01
C ARG A 146 -18.07 -15.85 20.56
N HIS A 147 -18.54 -14.69 20.12
CA HIS A 147 -19.83 -14.17 20.56
C HIS A 147 -21.00 -15.00 19.97
N MET A 148 -20.93 -15.36 18.69
CA MET A 148 -21.90 -16.27 18.06
C MET A 148 -22.04 -17.59 18.83
N ALA A 149 -20.93 -18.17 19.29
CA ALA A 149 -20.94 -19.44 20.01
C ALA A 149 -21.71 -19.38 21.35
N GLU A 150 -21.76 -18.22 22.00
CA GLU A 150 -22.60 -18.02 23.18
C GLU A 150 -24.05 -17.74 22.77
N TYR A 151 -24.27 -16.90 21.75
CA TYR A 151 -25.60 -16.56 21.24
C TYR A 151 -26.43 -17.78 20.81
N ILE A 152 -25.82 -18.81 20.20
CA ILE A 152 -26.54 -20.02 19.74
C ILE A 152 -26.89 -21.01 20.85
N LYS A 153 -26.44 -20.80 22.09
CA LYS A 153 -26.77 -21.67 23.23
C LYS A 153 -28.06 -21.28 23.93
N ASP A 154 -28.49 -20.03 23.75
CA ASP A 154 -29.77 -19.49 24.23
C ASP A 154 -30.91 -19.82 23.26
#